data_AF-A0A6I5CS46-F1
#
_entry.id   AF-A0A6I5CS46-F1
#
_cell.length_a   1.000
_cell.length_b   1.000
_cell.length_c   1.000
_cell.angle_alpha   90.00
_cell.angle_beta   90.00
_cell.angle_gamma   90.00
#
_symmetry.space_group_name_H-M   'P 1'
#
loop_
_entity.id
_entity.type
_entity.pdbx_description
1 polymer ?
#
loop_
_entity_poly.entity_id
_entity_poly.type
_entity_poly.pdbx_seq_one_letter_code
_entity_poly.pdbx_strand_id
1 'polypeptide(L)'
;MRTPLHFDKAQGKKIRYWIGRDYPTKTAAEKALREWHSNYEAGKIAARSDMKLGDWLDKWLANLRKEGTTVAGYETKIRLHIKPHIGSVKLCEVTDETLDDLYRLLETAPCPTNKGKPLGAKSVRHVHNILSGALGAAVPKLIPANPAAMAHPPTARQIRAQEQKYPTLDDGQTARFLETVWQPCGNRACDSGLTHHCLRDAPLWTVYAATGVRRSEALGMKWSLIHWDEGAIELGWVVVEEGNTYRLRKLTKDGDDNAVIYVDQSVINVLKWQKQRQDAERARLGSAWVDHDLVFARDGFKLYRGEAGGPQDPEKV
;
A
#
# COMPACT_ATOMS: atom_id res chain seq x y z
N MET A 1 -18.63 -24.70 6.03
CA MET A 1 -18.72 -26.16 6.08
C MET A 1 -17.62 -26.69 6.97
N ARG A 2 -18.00 -27.53 7.94
CA ARG A 2 -17.09 -28.17 8.90
C ARG A 2 -17.08 -29.67 8.62
N THR A 3 -15.95 -30.32 8.84
CA THR A 3 -15.86 -31.79 8.83
C THR A 3 -16.54 -32.36 10.08
N PRO A 4 -16.90 -33.66 10.07
CA PRO A 4 -17.18 -34.42 11.28
C PRO A 4 -16.03 -34.35 12.29
N LEU A 5 -16.26 -34.81 13.53
CA LEU A 5 -15.22 -34.92 14.56
C LEU A 5 -14.24 -36.03 14.18
N HIS A 6 -12.98 -35.70 14.01
CA HIS A 6 -11.87 -36.63 13.78
C HIS A 6 -11.04 -36.78 15.05
N PHE A 7 -10.62 -38.00 15.39
CA PHE A 7 -9.73 -38.22 16.52
C PHE A 7 -8.29 -37.88 16.12
N ASP A 8 -7.74 -36.83 16.71
CA ASP A 8 -6.37 -36.44 16.52
C ASP A 8 -5.47 -37.23 17.48
N LYS A 9 -4.69 -38.17 16.93
CA LYS A 9 -3.79 -39.02 17.71
C LYS A 9 -2.64 -38.26 18.38
N ALA A 10 -2.24 -37.10 17.84
CA ALA A 10 -1.13 -36.32 18.38
C ALA A 10 -1.55 -35.45 19.57
N GLN A 11 -2.78 -34.94 19.57
CA GLN A 11 -3.33 -34.14 20.67
C GLN A 11 -4.25 -34.93 21.62
N GLY A 12 -4.58 -36.18 21.30
CA GLY A 12 -5.50 -37.02 22.07
C GLY A 12 -6.93 -36.47 22.14
N LYS A 13 -7.30 -35.56 21.24
CA LYS A 13 -8.58 -34.83 21.24
C LYS A 13 -9.33 -35.03 19.94
N LYS A 14 -10.66 -34.92 19.99
CA LYS A 14 -11.49 -34.89 18.77
C LYS A 14 -11.53 -33.47 18.22
N ILE A 15 -11.14 -33.29 16.96
CA ILE A 15 -11.03 -32.00 16.29
C ILE A 15 -11.96 -32.00 15.07
N ARG A 16 -12.57 -30.85 14.78
CA ARG A 16 -13.26 -30.60 13.50
C ARG A 16 -12.41 -29.66 12.67
N TYR A 17 -12.26 -29.96 11.39
CA TYR A 17 -11.61 -29.08 10.43
C TYR A 17 -12.66 -28.25 9.71
N TRP A 18 -12.32 -27.02 9.37
CA TRP A 18 -13.20 -26.17 8.58
C TRP A 18 -12.66 -26.08 7.16
N ILE A 19 -13.50 -26.38 6.18
CA ILE A 19 -13.09 -26.57 4.79
C ILE A 19 -13.53 -25.42 3.87
N GLY A 20 -14.27 -24.42 4.36
CA GLY A 20 -14.74 -23.29 3.54
C GLY A 20 -16.12 -22.79 3.94
N ARG A 21 -16.43 -21.51 3.69
CA ARG A 21 -17.78 -20.91 3.87
C ARG A 21 -18.41 -20.56 2.53
N ASP A 22 -17.58 -20.18 1.56
CA ASP A 22 -18.01 -19.68 0.27
C ASP A 22 -18.15 -20.85 -0.71
N TYR A 23 -19.20 -21.63 -0.51
CA TYR A 23 -19.65 -22.60 -1.48
C TYR A 23 -20.91 -22.06 -2.15
N PRO A 24 -20.90 -21.83 -3.48
CA PRO A 24 -22.06 -21.26 -4.17
C PRO A 24 -23.29 -22.17 -4.09
N THR A 25 -23.13 -23.47 -3.83
CA THR A 25 -24.21 -24.43 -3.66
C THR A 25 -23.91 -25.46 -2.58
N LYS A 26 -24.97 -26.09 -2.03
CA LYS A 26 -24.87 -27.24 -1.12
C LYS A 26 -24.06 -28.39 -1.72
N THR A 27 -24.25 -28.66 -3.01
CA THR A 27 -23.54 -29.71 -3.74
C THR A 27 -22.04 -29.42 -3.86
N ALA A 28 -21.64 -28.15 -4.08
CA ALA A 28 -20.23 -27.75 -4.09
C ALA A 28 -19.58 -27.96 -2.72
N ALA A 29 -20.31 -27.65 -1.64
CA ALA A 29 -19.86 -27.91 -0.28
C ALA A 29 -19.67 -29.43 -0.04
N GLU A 30 -20.68 -30.26 -0.33
CA GLU A 30 -20.62 -31.71 -0.16
C GLU A 30 -19.52 -32.38 -0.99
N LYS A 31 -19.24 -31.87 -2.19
CA LYS A 31 -18.12 -32.32 -3.02
C LYS A 31 -16.79 -31.99 -2.36
N ALA A 32 -16.60 -30.75 -1.89
CA ALA A 32 -15.38 -30.34 -1.20
C ALA A 32 -15.15 -31.13 0.10
N LEU A 33 -16.21 -31.47 0.84
CA LEU A 33 -16.10 -32.34 2.02
C LEU A 33 -15.67 -33.76 1.67
N ARG A 34 -16.23 -34.35 0.60
CA ARG A 34 -15.83 -35.68 0.13
C ARG A 34 -14.39 -35.71 -0.37
N GLU A 35 -13.97 -34.69 -1.12
CA GLU A 35 -12.58 -34.55 -1.56
C GLU A 35 -11.62 -34.39 -0.38
N TRP A 36 -11.99 -33.60 0.62
CA TRP A 36 -11.21 -33.46 1.85
C TRP A 36 -11.08 -34.80 2.59
N HIS A 37 -12.18 -35.54 2.78
CA HIS A 37 -12.14 -36.86 3.41
C HIS A 37 -11.27 -37.84 2.63
N SER A 38 -11.41 -37.90 1.31
CA SER A 38 -10.60 -38.76 0.45
C SER A 38 -9.11 -38.45 0.56
N ASN A 39 -8.75 -37.15 0.58
CA ASN A 39 -7.37 -36.72 0.74
C ASN A 39 -6.81 -36.98 2.14
N TYR A 40 -7.65 -36.91 3.18
CA TYR A 40 -7.29 -37.23 4.56
C TYR A 40 -6.98 -38.72 4.73
N GLU A 41 -7.88 -39.59 4.27
CA GLU A 41 -7.73 -41.06 4.33
C GLU A 41 -6.55 -41.54 3.47
N ALA A 42 -6.31 -40.92 2.31
CA ALA A 42 -5.20 -41.26 1.42
C ALA A 42 -3.82 -40.76 1.91
N GLY A 43 -3.73 -40.12 3.08
CA GLY A 43 -2.48 -39.55 3.62
C GLY A 43 -1.90 -38.39 2.78
N LYS A 44 -2.66 -37.86 1.82
CA LYS A 44 -2.28 -36.73 0.95
C LYS A 44 -2.37 -35.39 1.66
N ILE A 45 -3.12 -35.35 2.77
CA ILE A 45 -3.06 -34.26 3.75
C ILE A 45 -1.95 -34.63 4.71
N ALA A 46 -0.82 -33.91 4.66
CA ALA A 46 0.24 -34.08 5.64
C ALA A 46 -0.36 -33.83 7.03
N ALA A 47 -0.29 -34.85 7.90
CA ALA A 47 -0.98 -34.85 9.18
C ALA A 47 -0.65 -33.63 10.05
N ARG A 48 0.58 -33.09 9.93
CA ARG A 48 1.07 -31.88 10.60
C ARG A 48 2.45 -31.57 10.03
N SER A 49 2.66 -30.40 9.41
CA SER A 49 4.02 -29.90 9.16
C SER A 49 4.60 -29.32 10.46
N ASP A 50 5.76 -29.84 10.90
CA ASP A 50 6.54 -29.28 12.01
C ASP A 50 7.30 -28.00 11.64
N MET A 51 7.19 -27.55 10.38
CA MET A 51 7.75 -26.29 9.92
C MET A 51 7.18 -25.14 10.75
N LYS A 52 8.05 -24.22 11.19
CA LYS A 52 7.63 -23.02 11.91
C LYS A 52 6.88 -22.07 10.99
N LEU A 53 5.91 -21.35 11.53
CA LEU A 53 5.14 -20.35 10.79
C LEU A 53 6.05 -19.28 10.17
N GLY A 54 7.09 -18.84 10.88
CA GLY A 54 8.06 -17.87 10.38
C GLY A 54 8.77 -18.34 9.11
N ASP A 55 9.25 -19.58 9.09
CA ASP A 55 9.95 -20.17 7.94
C ASP A 55 9.02 -20.34 6.74
N TRP A 56 7.75 -20.69 7.02
CA TRP A 56 6.73 -20.76 5.98
C TRP A 56 6.42 -19.39 5.38
N LEU A 57 6.28 -18.36 6.21
CA LEU A 57 6.02 -17.00 5.74
C LEU A 57 7.15 -16.49 4.85
N ASP A 58 8.41 -16.79 5.18
CA ASP A 58 9.55 -16.45 4.34
C ASP A 58 9.48 -17.15 2.97
N LYS A 59 9.19 -18.47 2.96
CA LYS A 59 9.03 -19.25 1.72
C LYS A 59 7.83 -18.77 0.89
N TRP A 60 6.71 -18.48 1.53
CA TRP A 60 5.51 -17.99 0.85
C TRP A 60 5.74 -16.63 0.21
N LEU A 61 6.41 -15.72 0.95
CA LEU A 61 6.72 -14.39 0.47
C LEU A 61 7.71 -14.41 -0.71
N ALA A 62 8.73 -15.27 -0.65
CA ALA A 62 9.71 -15.42 -1.75
C ALA A 62 9.08 -15.94 -3.05
N ASN A 63 7.99 -16.71 -2.96
CA ASN A 63 7.27 -17.24 -4.12
C ASN A 63 6.09 -16.36 -4.56
N LEU A 64 5.85 -15.24 -3.89
CA LEU A 64 4.72 -14.37 -4.16
C LEU A 64 4.95 -13.59 -5.45
N ARG A 65 4.23 -13.93 -6.51
CA ARG A 65 4.21 -13.17 -7.77
C ARG A 65 3.35 -11.91 -7.62
N LYS A 66 3.86 -10.91 -6.92
CA LYS A 66 3.25 -9.58 -6.77
C LYS A 66 4.26 -8.47 -7.00
N GLU A 67 3.77 -7.26 -7.22
CA GLU A 67 4.60 -6.06 -7.33
C GLU A 67 5.49 -5.88 -6.10
N GLY A 68 6.73 -5.40 -6.30
CA GLY A 68 7.75 -5.27 -5.26
C GLY A 68 7.32 -4.43 -4.05
N THR A 69 6.52 -3.38 -4.24
CA THR A 69 5.98 -2.56 -3.13
C THR A 69 5.01 -3.36 -2.26
N THR A 70 4.21 -4.27 -2.85
CA THR A 70 3.31 -5.15 -2.10
C THR A 70 4.10 -6.19 -1.32
N VAL A 71 5.14 -6.77 -1.93
CA VAL A 71 6.04 -7.73 -1.25
C VAL A 71 6.75 -7.06 -0.08
N ALA A 72 7.31 -5.86 -0.28
CA ALA A 72 7.96 -5.09 0.79
C ALA A 72 6.99 -4.76 1.94
N GLY A 73 5.75 -4.36 1.62
CA GLY A 73 4.72 -4.12 2.62
C GLY A 73 4.35 -5.38 3.43
N TYR A 74 4.31 -6.55 2.78
CA TYR A 74 4.06 -7.82 3.45
C TYR A 74 5.26 -8.24 4.33
N GLU A 75 6.47 -8.15 3.79
CA GLU A 75 7.73 -8.40 4.51
C GLU A 75 7.75 -7.64 5.83
N THR A 76 7.48 -6.34 5.78
CA THR A 76 7.57 -5.47 6.97
C THR A 76 6.56 -5.90 8.02
N LYS A 77 5.33 -6.23 7.63
CA LYS A 77 4.30 -6.72 8.57
C LYS A 77 4.63 -8.09 9.13
N ILE A 78 5.17 -8.99 8.31
CA ILE A 78 5.62 -10.32 8.75
C ILE A 78 6.73 -10.18 9.78
N ARG A 79 7.78 -9.43 9.47
CA ARG A 79 8.95 -9.25 10.32
C ARG A 79 8.64 -8.51 11.63
N LEU A 80 7.76 -7.50 11.59
CA LEU A 80 7.54 -6.62 12.74
C LEU A 80 6.31 -6.98 13.58
N HIS A 81 5.31 -7.65 13.01
CA HIS A 81 4.04 -7.90 13.71
C HIS A 81 3.65 -9.37 13.82
N ILE A 82 4.27 -10.28 13.04
CA ILE A 82 3.91 -11.71 13.06
C ILE A 82 5.03 -12.54 13.68
N LYS A 83 6.22 -12.52 13.07
CA LYS A 83 7.37 -13.35 13.47
C LYS A 83 7.78 -13.17 14.94
N PRO A 84 7.79 -11.95 15.52
CA PRO A 84 8.18 -11.75 16.91
C PRO A 84 7.28 -12.44 17.93
N HIS A 85 6.02 -12.73 17.57
CA HIS A 85 5.01 -13.24 18.50
C HIS A 85 4.65 -14.69 18.26
N ILE A 86 4.43 -15.07 17.00
CA ILE A 86 3.97 -16.42 16.64
C ILE A 86 4.84 -17.09 15.57
N GLY A 87 5.97 -16.48 15.19
CA GLY A 87 6.86 -17.02 14.16
C GLY A 87 7.50 -18.36 14.54
N SER A 88 7.71 -18.62 15.83
CA SER A 88 8.28 -19.86 16.35
C SER A 88 7.27 -21.00 16.48
N VAL A 89 5.97 -20.70 16.41
CA VAL A 89 4.89 -21.69 16.51
C VAL A 89 4.92 -22.58 15.26
N LYS A 90 4.76 -23.88 15.44
CA LYS A 90 4.68 -24.82 14.32
C LYS A 90 3.40 -24.57 13.53
N LEU A 91 3.46 -24.66 12.19
CA LEU A 91 2.30 -24.45 11.33
C LEU A 91 1.08 -25.26 11.76
N CYS A 92 1.32 -26.49 12.21
CA CYS A 92 0.28 -27.40 12.63
C CYS A 92 -0.32 -27.13 14.03
N GLU A 93 0.29 -26.24 14.80
CA GLU A 93 -0.16 -25.79 16.12
C GLU A 93 -0.81 -24.41 16.06
N VAL A 94 -0.76 -23.72 14.92
CA VAL A 94 -1.44 -22.44 14.73
C VAL A 94 -2.95 -22.67 14.73
N THR A 95 -3.63 -22.13 15.74
CA THR A 95 -5.10 -22.16 15.85
C THR A 95 -5.72 -20.79 15.59
N ASP A 96 -7.04 -20.71 15.49
CA ASP A 96 -7.78 -19.45 15.49
C ASP A 96 -7.55 -18.65 16.78
N GLU A 97 -7.48 -19.30 17.94
CA GLU A 97 -7.16 -18.61 19.20
C GLU A 97 -5.75 -18.01 19.20
N THR A 98 -4.77 -18.71 18.61
CA THR A 98 -3.41 -18.18 18.43
C THR A 98 -3.41 -16.87 17.64
N LEU A 99 -4.30 -16.78 16.62
CA LEU A 99 -4.45 -15.60 15.79
C LEU A 99 -5.22 -14.49 16.51
N ASP A 100 -6.25 -14.83 17.27
CA ASP A 100 -7.04 -13.87 18.05
C ASP A 100 -6.23 -13.22 19.17
N ASP A 101 -5.39 -14.01 19.84
CA ASP A 101 -4.46 -13.51 20.85
C ASP A 101 -3.41 -12.58 20.22
N LEU A 102 -2.92 -12.90 19.02
CA LEU A 102 -2.06 -11.99 18.27
C LEU A 102 -2.79 -10.68 17.94
N TYR A 103 -4.02 -10.72 17.43
CA TYR A 103 -4.75 -9.50 17.07
C TYR A 103 -5.00 -8.62 18.30
N ARG A 104 -5.43 -9.23 19.42
CA ARG A 104 -5.62 -8.51 20.68
C ARG A 104 -4.33 -7.87 21.18
N LEU A 105 -3.20 -8.58 21.07
CA LEU A 105 -1.88 -8.03 21.38
C LEU A 105 -1.56 -6.82 20.50
N LEU A 106 -1.74 -6.91 19.19
CA LEU A 106 -1.43 -5.81 18.27
C LEU A 106 -2.33 -4.57 18.48
N GLU A 107 -3.57 -4.76 18.94
CA GLU A 107 -4.50 -3.67 19.27
C GLU A 107 -4.22 -3.00 20.61
N THR A 108 -3.41 -3.61 21.48
CA THR A 108 -3.19 -3.14 22.86
C THR A 108 -1.74 -2.82 23.20
N ALA A 109 -0.78 -3.53 22.60
CA ALA A 109 0.63 -3.37 22.89
C ALA A 109 1.25 -2.19 22.13
N PRO A 110 2.19 -1.45 22.77
CA PRO A 110 2.99 -0.43 22.09
C PRO A 110 3.69 -0.98 20.85
N CYS A 111 3.53 -0.31 19.72
CA CYS A 111 4.20 -0.67 18.48
C CYS A 111 5.32 0.32 18.17
N PRO A 112 6.59 -0.13 18.04
CA PRO A 112 7.71 0.75 17.67
C PRO A 112 7.47 1.48 16.34
N THR A 113 6.79 0.84 15.39
CA THR A 113 6.48 1.43 14.08
C THR A 113 5.33 2.41 14.10
N ASN A 114 4.63 2.58 15.22
CA ASN A 114 3.51 3.50 15.37
C ASN A 114 3.71 4.48 16.53
N LYS A 115 4.94 4.99 16.68
CA LYS A 115 5.30 5.98 17.72
C LYS A 115 4.94 5.50 19.14
N GLY A 116 5.10 4.21 19.41
CA GLY A 116 4.75 3.60 20.70
C GLY A 116 3.25 3.42 20.95
N LYS A 117 2.38 3.75 19.99
CA LYS A 117 0.95 3.48 20.07
C LYS A 117 0.64 2.07 19.54
N PRO A 118 -0.47 1.44 19.96
CA PRO A 118 -0.94 0.19 19.36
C PRO A 118 -1.32 0.35 17.88
N LEU A 119 -1.44 -0.77 17.17
CA LEU A 119 -1.88 -0.76 15.77
C LEU A 119 -3.39 -0.48 15.68
N GLY A 120 -3.78 0.36 14.72
CA GLY A 120 -5.21 0.57 14.42
C GLY A 120 -5.87 -0.66 13.79
N ALA A 121 -7.19 -0.76 13.93
CA ALA A 121 -8.00 -1.89 13.47
C ALA A 121 -7.77 -2.25 11.99
N LYS A 122 -7.59 -1.24 11.11
CA LYS A 122 -7.29 -1.45 9.69
C LYS A 122 -5.94 -2.16 9.47
N SER A 123 -4.94 -1.80 10.27
CA SER A 123 -3.60 -2.41 10.18
C SER A 123 -3.61 -3.84 10.69
N VAL A 124 -4.31 -4.12 11.79
CA VAL A 124 -4.48 -5.49 12.32
C VAL A 124 -5.26 -6.36 11.33
N ARG A 125 -6.33 -5.82 10.71
CA ARG A 125 -7.04 -6.51 9.62
C ARG A 125 -6.13 -6.83 8.43
N HIS A 126 -5.17 -5.96 8.12
CA HIS A 126 -4.17 -6.23 7.08
C HIS A 126 -3.26 -7.41 7.47
N VAL A 127 -2.78 -7.44 8.71
CA VAL A 127 -2.00 -8.57 9.24
C VAL A 127 -2.78 -9.88 9.09
N HIS A 128 -4.07 -9.88 9.46
CA HIS A 128 -4.96 -11.02 9.24
C HIS A 128 -5.05 -11.43 7.76
N ASN A 129 -5.21 -10.49 6.83
CA ASN A 129 -5.32 -10.81 5.41
C ASN A 129 -4.04 -11.47 4.87
N ILE A 130 -2.87 -11.05 5.35
CA ILE A 130 -1.58 -11.68 5.02
C ILE A 130 -1.53 -13.11 5.54
N LEU A 131 -1.85 -13.30 6.83
CA LEU A 131 -1.88 -14.62 7.46
C LEU A 131 -2.87 -15.56 6.77
N SER A 132 -4.07 -15.07 6.46
CA SER A 132 -5.11 -15.83 5.75
C SER A 132 -4.64 -16.28 4.37
N GLY A 133 -3.99 -15.39 3.60
CA GLY A 133 -3.41 -15.72 2.30
C GLY A 133 -2.26 -16.73 2.40
N ALA A 134 -1.35 -16.55 3.36
CA ALA A 134 -0.20 -17.43 3.55
C ALA A 134 -0.61 -18.82 4.05
N LEU A 135 -1.50 -18.90 5.04
CA LEU A 135 -2.03 -20.16 5.55
C LEU A 135 -2.94 -20.85 4.53
N GLY A 136 -3.67 -20.08 3.72
CA GLY A 136 -4.43 -20.60 2.58
C GLY A 136 -3.52 -21.31 1.56
N ALA A 137 -2.36 -20.71 1.24
CA ALA A 137 -1.38 -21.34 0.35
C ALA A 137 -0.70 -22.59 0.95
N ALA A 138 -0.75 -22.75 2.28
CA ALA A 138 -0.27 -23.94 2.97
C ALA A 138 -1.28 -25.10 2.92
N VAL A 139 -2.55 -24.83 2.65
CA VAL A 139 -3.61 -25.85 2.52
C VAL A 139 -3.62 -26.47 1.12
N PRO A 140 -3.87 -27.79 0.98
CA PRO A 140 -3.88 -28.82 2.02
C PRO A 140 -2.49 -29.43 2.29
N LYS A 141 -1.44 -28.86 1.69
CA LYS A 141 -0.11 -29.47 1.56
C LYS A 141 0.65 -29.59 2.88
N LEU A 142 0.56 -28.58 3.74
CA LEU A 142 1.30 -28.47 5.00
C LEU A 142 0.38 -28.48 6.23
N ILE A 143 -0.86 -28.03 6.05
CA ILE A 143 -1.90 -28.01 7.07
C ILE A 143 -3.25 -28.45 6.47
N PRO A 144 -4.12 -29.11 7.26
CA PRO A 144 -5.38 -29.67 6.77
C PRO A 144 -6.46 -28.60 6.49
N ALA A 145 -6.37 -27.44 7.14
CA ALA A 145 -7.32 -26.35 7.05
C ALA A 145 -6.63 -25.03 7.42
N ASN A 146 -7.22 -23.92 6.97
CA ASN A 146 -6.71 -22.58 7.28
C ASN A 146 -7.31 -22.07 8.61
N PRO A 147 -6.52 -21.93 9.70
CA PRO A 147 -7.03 -21.47 10.99
C PRO A 147 -7.52 -20.01 10.94
N ALA A 148 -7.01 -19.18 10.01
CA ALA A 148 -7.45 -17.80 9.87
C ALA A 148 -8.92 -17.67 9.45
N ALA A 149 -9.54 -18.73 8.91
CA ALA A 149 -10.95 -18.69 8.53
C ALA A 149 -11.91 -18.61 9.74
N MET A 150 -11.46 -19.03 10.92
CA MET A 150 -12.24 -19.00 12.16
C MET A 150 -11.83 -17.90 13.13
N ALA A 151 -10.71 -17.21 12.85
CA ALA A 151 -10.24 -16.11 13.66
C ALA A 151 -11.15 -14.86 13.52
N HIS A 152 -11.06 -13.98 14.51
CA HIS A 152 -11.89 -12.80 14.73
C HIS A 152 -11.06 -11.51 14.63
N PRO A 153 -10.54 -11.15 13.43
CA PRO A 153 -9.88 -9.88 13.25
C PRO A 153 -10.88 -8.71 13.31
N PRO A 154 -10.40 -7.46 13.40
CA PRO A 154 -11.27 -6.29 13.49
C PRO A 154 -12.28 -6.19 12.35
N THR A 155 -13.55 -6.01 12.72
CA THR A 155 -14.68 -5.93 11.79
C THR A 155 -14.66 -4.63 10.99
N ALA A 156 -15.38 -4.60 9.86
CA ALA A 156 -15.53 -3.37 9.07
C ALA A 156 -16.14 -2.21 9.88
N ARG A 157 -17.04 -2.52 10.83
CA ARG A 157 -17.62 -1.54 11.76
C ARG A 157 -16.56 -0.95 12.69
N GLN A 158 -15.71 -1.78 13.29
CA GLN A 158 -14.62 -1.30 14.17
C GLN A 158 -13.59 -0.47 13.39
N ILE A 159 -13.29 -0.86 12.15
CA ILE A 159 -12.41 -0.07 11.27
C ILE A 159 -13.00 1.31 10.99
N ARG A 160 -14.28 1.40 10.61
CA ARG A 160 -14.97 2.68 10.36
C ARG A 160 -15.06 3.55 11.62
N ALA A 161 -15.22 2.94 12.80
CA ALA A 161 -15.28 3.67 14.06
C ALA A 161 -13.95 4.37 14.42
N GLN A 162 -12.83 3.86 13.92
CA GLN A 162 -11.49 4.45 14.11
C GLN A 162 -11.06 5.33 12.92
N GLU A 163 -11.89 5.45 11.88
CA GLU A 163 -11.54 6.18 10.68
C GLU A 163 -11.47 7.68 10.97
N GLN A 164 -10.29 8.26 10.77
CA GLN A 164 -10.11 9.69 10.92
C GLN A 164 -10.87 10.41 9.81
N LYS A 165 -11.81 11.27 10.20
CA LYS A 165 -12.50 12.15 9.26
C LYS A 165 -11.57 13.32 8.93
N TYR A 166 -11.14 13.39 7.68
CA TYR A 166 -10.46 14.56 7.17
C TYR A 166 -11.53 15.53 6.66
N PRO A 167 -11.51 16.81 7.08
CA PRO A 167 -12.43 17.80 6.53
C PRO A 167 -12.12 17.96 5.04
N THR A 168 -13.17 17.94 4.22
CA THR A 168 -13.09 18.32 2.80
C THR A 168 -13.31 19.83 2.70
N LEU A 169 -12.49 20.50 1.90
CA LEU A 169 -12.70 21.92 1.61
C LEU A 169 -13.94 22.08 0.73
N ASP A 170 -14.79 23.05 1.05
CA ASP A 170 -15.83 23.52 0.13
C ASP A 170 -15.23 24.42 -0.99
N ASP A 171 -16.06 24.84 -1.94
CA ASP A 171 -15.60 25.66 -3.08
C ASP A 171 -14.98 26.99 -2.64
N GLY A 172 -15.57 27.65 -1.63
CA GLY A 172 -15.07 28.93 -1.11
C GLY A 172 -13.75 28.77 -0.36
N GLN A 173 -13.63 27.70 0.43
CA GLN A 173 -12.40 27.32 1.12
C GLN A 173 -11.30 26.92 0.14
N THR A 174 -11.64 26.19 -0.91
CA THR A 174 -10.71 25.79 -1.98
C THR A 174 -10.20 27.02 -2.73
N ALA A 175 -11.09 27.94 -3.11
CA ALA A 175 -10.71 29.18 -3.76
C ALA A 175 -9.78 30.02 -2.88
N ARG A 176 -10.10 30.17 -1.58
CA ARG A 176 -9.25 30.89 -0.63
C ARG A 176 -7.89 30.22 -0.44
N PHE A 177 -7.87 28.90 -0.34
CA PHE A 177 -6.64 28.13 -0.21
C PHE A 177 -5.73 28.33 -1.43
N LEU A 178 -6.29 28.19 -2.64
CA LEU A 178 -5.56 28.43 -3.89
C LEU A 178 -5.05 29.86 -3.98
N GLU A 179 -5.89 30.86 -3.69
CA GLU A 179 -5.44 32.26 -3.64
C GLU A 179 -4.25 32.44 -2.70
N THR A 180 -4.29 31.82 -1.52
CA THR A 180 -3.25 31.94 -0.48
C THR A 180 -1.94 31.30 -0.88
N VAL A 181 -1.94 30.09 -1.47
CA VAL A 181 -0.69 29.43 -1.89
C VAL A 181 0.00 30.15 -3.05
N TRP A 182 -0.75 30.95 -3.82
CA TRP A 182 -0.22 31.81 -4.88
C TRP A 182 0.23 33.20 -4.40
N GLN A 183 0.06 33.54 -3.11
CA GLN A 183 0.57 34.79 -2.55
C GLN A 183 2.08 34.71 -2.27
N PRO A 184 2.91 35.63 -2.80
CA PRO A 184 4.30 35.76 -2.40
C PRO A 184 4.41 36.06 -0.90
N CYS A 185 5.49 35.60 -0.24
CA CYS A 185 5.64 35.79 1.20
C CYS A 185 6.03 37.22 1.63
N GLY A 186 6.24 38.13 0.66
CA GLY A 186 6.64 39.52 0.91
C GLY A 186 8.07 39.71 1.41
N ASN A 187 8.85 38.63 1.59
CA ASN A 187 10.24 38.72 2.02
C ASN A 187 11.16 39.06 0.84
N ARG A 188 11.88 40.19 0.95
CA ARG A 188 12.85 40.65 -0.07
C ARG A 188 14.01 39.66 -0.31
N ALA A 189 14.31 38.80 0.66
CA ALA A 189 15.31 37.73 0.48
C ALA A 189 14.81 36.60 -0.43
N CYS A 190 13.50 36.53 -0.68
CA CYS A 190 12.85 35.55 -1.54
C CYS A 190 12.48 36.15 -2.91
N ASP A 191 12.82 37.42 -3.16
CA ASP A 191 12.36 38.29 -4.25
C ASP A 191 13.09 38.04 -5.58
N SER A 192 13.41 36.78 -5.90
CA SER A 192 14.13 36.40 -7.13
C SER A 192 13.20 36.14 -8.33
N GLY A 193 12.09 36.88 -8.42
CA GLY A 193 11.11 36.77 -9.51
C GLY A 193 10.43 35.40 -9.57
N LEU A 194 10.34 34.81 -10.76
CA LEU A 194 9.67 33.51 -11.00
C LEU A 194 10.20 32.35 -10.13
N THR A 195 11.41 32.47 -9.57
CA THR A 195 12.05 31.41 -8.77
C THR A 195 11.76 31.50 -7.27
N HIS A 196 10.82 32.34 -6.84
CA HIS A 196 10.44 32.52 -5.44
C HIS A 196 10.07 31.17 -4.79
N HIS A 197 10.85 30.73 -3.80
CA HIS A 197 10.72 29.38 -3.26
C HIS A 197 9.37 29.08 -2.60
N CYS A 198 8.67 30.09 -2.06
CA CYS A 198 7.34 29.89 -1.44
C CYS A 198 6.21 29.58 -2.43
N LEU A 199 6.38 29.92 -3.72
CA LEU A 199 5.36 29.62 -4.74
C LEU A 199 5.60 28.28 -5.43
N ARG A 200 6.64 27.55 -5.04
CA ARG A 200 7.09 26.30 -5.68
C ARG A 200 6.00 25.22 -5.73
N ASP A 201 5.21 25.13 -4.67
CA ASP A 201 4.20 24.08 -4.50
C ASP A 201 2.81 24.54 -4.97
N ALA A 202 2.62 25.83 -5.28
CA ALA A 202 1.35 26.38 -5.72
C ALA A 202 0.81 25.71 -7.00
N PRO A 203 1.63 25.44 -8.04
CA PRO A 203 1.19 24.70 -9.21
C PRO A 203 0.73 23.27 -8.88
N LEU A 204 1.40 22.60 -7.94
CA LEU A 204 1.03 21.23 -7.54
C LEU A 204 -0.33 21.23 -6.84
N TRP A 205 -0.54 22.16 -5.90
CA TRP A 205 -1.81 22.30 -5.20
C TRP A 205 -2.97 22.64 -6.16
N THR A 206 -2.74 23.49 -7.15
CA THR A 206 -3.74 23.76 -8.19
C THR A 206 -4.07 22.51 -8.99
N VAL A 207 -3.08 21.72 -9.38
CA VAL A 207 -3.33 20.46 -10.09
C VAL A 207 -4.11 19.47 -9.22
N TYR A 208 -3.80 19.33 -7.94
CA TYR A 208 -4.60 18.46 -7.05
C TYR A 208 -6.05 18.91 -6.95
N ALA A 209 -6.28 20.20 -6.71
CA ALA A 209 -7.63 20.75 -6.57
C ALA A 209 -8.45 20.60 -7.85
N ALA A 210 -7.82 20.78 -9.02
CA ALA A 210 -8.51 20.73 -10.30
C ALA A 210 -8.72 19.31 -10.87
N THR A 211 -7.83 18.36 -10.56
CA THR A 211 -7.80 17.06 -11.25
C THR A 211 -8.10 15.86 -10.35
N GLY A 212 -7.95 16.00 -9.02
CA GLY A 212 -8.16 14.90 -8.08
C GLY A 212 -7.17 13.74 -8.20
N VAL A 213 -6.06 13.92 -8.91
CA VAL A 213 -5.01 12.89 -9.07
C VAL A 213 -4.42 12.46 -7.75
N ARG A 214 -3.98 11.19 -7.68
CA ARG A 214 -3.27 10.72 -6.48
C ARG A 214 -1.92 11.42 -6.37
N ARG A 215 -1.47 11.64 -5.13
CA ARG A 215 -0.17 12.28 -4.84
C ARG A 215 0.99 11.66 -5.63
N SER A 216 1.08 10.34 -5.68
CA SER A 216 2.15 9.66 -6.40
C SER A 216 2.08 9.87 -7.92
N GLU A 217 0.89 10.05 -8.49
CA GLU A 217 0.66 10.29 -9.92
C GLU A 217 1.06 11.72 -10.29
N ALA A 218 0.63 12.72 -9.50
CA ALA A 218 1.06 14.11 -9.69
C ALA A 218 2.59 14.24 -9.64
N LEU A 219 3.23 13.69 -8.62
CA LEU A 219 4.69 13.72 -8.49
C LEU A 219 5.41 12.94 -9.61
N GLY A 220 4.72 12.03 -10.28
CA GLY A 220 5.22 11.29 -11.44
C GLY A 220 4.93 11.95 -12.78
N MET A 221 4.16 13.05 -12.82
CA MET A 221 3.79 13.72 -14.08
C MET A 221 5.03 14.17 -14.85
N LYS A 222 4.98 13.95 -16.17
CA LYS A 222 6.06 14.29 -17.08
C LYS A 222 5.68 15.35 -18.10
N TRP A 223 6.61 16.23 -18.47
CA TRP A 223 6.34 17.26 -19.49
C TRP A 223 6.05 16.66 -20.86
N SER A 224 6.67 15.54 -21.20
CA SER A 224 6.41 14.80 -22.44
C SER A 224 4.98 14.25 -22.54
N LEU A 225 4.23 14.20 -21.43
CA LEU A 225 2.87 13.67 -21.33
C LEU A 225 1.81 14.77 -21.17
N ILE A 226 2.16 16.03 -21.43
CA ILE A 226 1.22 17.16 -21.45
C ILE A 226 0.87 17.50 -22.90
N HIS A 227 -0.40 17.34 -23.25
CA HIS A 227 -0.96 17.74 -24.54
C HIS A 227 -1.46 19.18 -24.45
N TRP A 228 -0.57 20.12 -24.77
CA TRP A 228 -0.79 21.56 -24.57
C TRP A 228 -1.97 22.13 -25.33
N ASP A 229 -2.19 21.68 -26.57
CA ASP A 229 -3.24 22.19 -27.45
C ASP A 229 -4.61 21.58 -27.13
N GLU A 230 -4.62 20.31 -26.69
CA GLU A 230 -5.83 19.57 -26.33
C GLU A 230 -6.29 19.83 -24.90
N GLY A 231 -5.43 20.46 -24.09
CA GLY A 231 -5.70 20.65 -22.66
C GLY A 231 -5.76 19.32 -21.92
N ALA A 232 -4.81 18.41 -22.15
CA ALA A 232 -4.85 17.07 -21.56
C ALA A 232 -3.52 16.66 -20.91
N ILE A 233 -3.61 15.80 -19.89
CA ILE A 233 -2.48 15.23 -19.14
C ILE A 233 -2.60 13.71 -19.15
N GLU A 234 -1.62 13.02 -19.73
CA GLU A 234 -1.54 11.57 -19.73
C GLU A 234 -0.81 11.06 -18.46
N LEU A 235 -1.48 10.23 -17.67
CA LEU A 235 -0.95 9.66 -16.43
C LEU A 235 -0.21 8.35 -16.71
N GLY A 236 1.08 8.47 -17.04
CA GLY A 236 1.93 7.31 -17.33
C GLY A 236 2.82 6.82 -16.18
N TRP A 237 3.01 7.62 -15.12
CA TRP A 237 4.05 7.38 -14.11
C TRP A 237 3.59 7.71 -12.70
N VAL A 238 4.20 7.02 -11.73
CA VAL A 238 4.08 7.30 -10.30
C VAL A 238 5.43 7.35 -9.62
N VAL A 239 5.54 8.16 -8.58
CA VAL A 239 6.65 8.11 -7.63
C VAL A 239 6.32 7.13 -6.50
N VAL A 240 7.17 6.14 -6.29
CA VAL A 240 7.04 5.15 -5.20
C VAL A 240 8.24 5.22 -4.27
N GLU A 241 7.99 5.02 -2.98
CA GLU A 241 9.03 4.91 -1.97
C GLU A 241 9.70 3.55 -2.02
N GLU A 242 11.03 3.53 -1.91
CA GLU A 242 11.85 2.33 -1.88
C GLU A 242 12.97 2.51 -0.85
N GLY A 243 12.75 1.94 0.34
CA GLY A 243 13.63 2.13 1.49
C GLY A 243 13.70 3.61 1.88
N ASN A 244 14.89 4.20 1.81
CA ASN A 244 15.11 5.63 2.11
C ASN A 244 15.20 6.50 0.85
N THR A 245 14.82 5.95 -0.31
CA THR A 245 14.86 6.60 -1.62
C THR A 245 13.48 6.52 -2.27
N TYR A 246 13.32 7.19 -3.41
CA TYR A 246 12.13 7.04 -4.23
C TYR A 246 12.53 6.66 -5.63
N ARG A 247 11.62 6.04 -6.39
CA ARG A 247 11.80 5.77 -7.81
C ARG A 247 10.56 6.07 -8.62
N LEU A 248 10.76 6.33 -9.91
CA LEU A 248 9.69 6.39 -10.89
C LEU A 248 9.28 4.97 -11.30
N ARG A 249 7.97 4.75 -11.40
CA ARG A 249 7.39 3.49 -11.85
C ARG A 249 6.28 3.80 -12.86
N LYS A 250 6.27 3.09 -13.98
CA LYS A 250 5.20 3.21 -14.97
C LYS A 250 3.87 2.72 -14.39
N LEU A 251 2.78 3.41 -14.69
CA LEU A 251 1.41 2.93 -14.46
C LEU A 251 1.11 1.83 -15.49
N THR A 252 1.61 0.62 -15.28
CA THR A 252 1.19 -0.54 -16.06
C THR A 252 0.63 -1.56 -15.10
N LYS A 253 -0.66 -1.44 -14.81
CA LYS A 253 -1.41 -2.60 -14.37
C LYS A 253 -2.00 -3.23 -15.62
N ASP A 254 -1.27 -4.20 -16.18
CA ASP A 254 -1.71 -5.13 -17.21
C ASP A 254 -2.46 -4.53 -18.42
N GLY A 255 -1.73 -4.02 -19.41
CA GLY A 255 -2.22 -3.93 -20.80
C GLY A 255 -3.19 -2.79 -21.15
N ASP A 256 -3.62 -1.96 -20.22
CA ASP A 256 -4.50 -0.81 -20.50
C ASP A 256 -3.70 0.45 -20.88
N ASP A 257 -4.29 1.27 -21.75
CA ASP A 257 -3.79 2.60 -22.11
C ASP A 257 -3.69 3.50 -20.87
N ASN A 258 -2.75 4.45 -20.89
CA ASN A 258 -2.59 5.39 -19.78
C ASN A 258 -3.87 6.23 -19.61
N ALA A 259 -4.27 6.48 -18.37
CA ALA A 259 -5.42 7.34 -18.10
C ALA A 259 -5.11 8.79 -18.54
N VAL A 260 -6.03 9.42 -19.26
CA VAL A 260 -5.91 10.81 -19.71
C VAL A 260 -6.89 11.68 -18.93
N ILE A 261 -6.41 12.84 -18.45
CA ILE A 261 -7.21 13.85 -17.77
C ILE A 261 -7.27 15.11 -18.62
N TYR A 262 -8.47 15.53 -18.99
CA TYR A 262 -8.71 16.83 -19.62
C TYR A 262 -8.81 17.92 -18.56
N VAL A 263 -8.18 19.06 -18.82
CA VAL A 263 -8.08 20.19 -17.90
C VAL A 263 -8.38 21.49 -18.61
N ASP A 264 -8.93 22.45 -17.88
CA ASP A 264 -9.22 23.78 -18.41
C ASP A 264 -7.94 24.57 -18.72
N GLN A 265 -8.10 25.60 -19.55
CA GLN A 265 -7.01 26.51 -19.93
C GLN A 265 -6.32 27.16 -18.72
N SER A 266 -7.03 27.33 -17.60
CA SER A 266 -6.47 27.84 -16.35
C SER A 266 -5.37 26.94 -15.80
N VAL A 267 -5.56 25.62 -15.81
CA VAL A 267 -4.56 24.63 -15.39
C VAL A 267 -3.39 24.59 -16.37
N ILE A 268 -3.68 24.66 -17.68
CA ILE A 268 -2.62 24.74 -18.71
C ILE A 268 -1.75 25.99 -18.51
N ASN A 269 -2.33 27.13 -18.15
CA ASN A 269 -1.58 28.34 -17.86
C ASN A 269 -0.70 28.20 -16.60
N VAL A 270 -1.19 27.52 -15.57
CA VAL A 270 -0.40 27.16 -14.38
C VAL A 270 0.77 26.25 -14.73
N LEU A 271 0.57 25.27 -15.61
CA LEU A 271 1.63 24.37 -16.07
C LEU A 271 2.67 25.10 -16.92
N LYS A 272 2.25 26.06 -17.77
CA LYS A 272 3.17 26.94 -18.51
C LYS A 272 4.03 27.78 -17.56
N TRP A 273 3.42 28.35 -16.52
CA TRP A 273 4.15 29.09 -15.48
C TRP A 273 5.17 28.21 -14.76
N GLN A 274 4.76 26.99 -14.36
CA GLN A 274 5.66 26.04 -13.70
C GLN A 274 6.84 25.64 -14.60
N LYS A 275 6.59 25.44 -15.89
CA LYS A 275 7.65 25.15 -16.87
C LYS A 275 8.68 26.28 -16.92
N GLN A 276 8.21 27.53 -17.05
CA GLN A 276 9.09 28.70 -17.06
C GLN A 276 9.91 28.83 -15.76
N ARG A 277 9.28 28.59 -14.60
CA ARG A 277 9.98 28.59 -13.30
C ARG A 277 11.07 27.52 -13.27
N GLN A 278 10.73 26.30 -13.66
CA GLN A 278 11.68 25.19 -13.64
C GLN A 278 12.82 25.43 -14.63
N ASP A 279 12.56 26.00 -15.80
CA ASP A 279 13.60 26.38 -16.78
C ASP A 279 14.61 27.36 -16.18
N ALA A 280 14.14 28.37 -15.43
CA ALA A 280 15.01 29.29 -14.71
C ALA A 280 15.83 28.59 -13.62
N GLU A 281 15.25 27.61 -12.93
CA GLU A 281 15.94 26.79 -11.92
C GLU A 281 17.01 25.88 -12.55
N ARG A 282 16.70 25.26 -13.70
CA ARG A 282 17.63 24.47 -14.52
C ARG A 282 18.82 25.32 -14.97
N ALA A 283 18.55 26.51 -15.51
CA ALA A 283 19.60 27.43 -15.94
C ALA A 283 20.52 27.87 -14.79
N ARG A 284 19.94 28.11 -13.60
CA ARG A 284 20.70 28.51 -12.40
C ARG A 284 21.58 27.38 -11.86
N LEU A 285 21.10 26.14 -11.87
CA LEU A 285 21.80 24.98 -11.31
C LEU A 285 22.80 24.34 -12.28
N GLY A 286 22.61 24.53 -13.59
CA GLY A 286 23.51 24.01 -14.61
C GLY A 286 23.71 22.50 -14.47
N SER A 287 24.96 22.06 -14.35
CA SER A 287 25.32 20.63 -14.25
C SER A 287 24.84 19.93 -12.98
N ALA A 288 24.40 20.67 -11.96
CA ALA A 288 23.83 20.07 -10.75
C ALA A 288 22.37 19.58 -10.95
N TRP A 289 21.72 20.00 -12.05
CA TRP A 289 20.37 19.54 -12.40
C TRP A 289 20.41 18.28 -13.25
N VAL A 290 19.71 17.24 -12.79
CA VAL A 290 19.46 16.02 -13.55
C VAL A 290 18.03 16.05 -14.06
N ASP A 291 17.87 16.04 -15.38
CA ASP A 291 16.55 16.09 -15.99
C ASP A 291 15.89 14.71 -16.01
N HIS A 292 14.78 14.59 -15.28
CA HIS A 292 13.92 13.41 -15.27
C HIS A 292 12.58 13.64 -16.00
N ASP A 293 12.47 14.76 -16.72
CA ASP A 293 11.27 15.18 -17.45
C ASP A 293 10.07 15.45 -16.54
N LEU A 294 10.29 15.74 -15.25
CA LEU A 294 9.23 15.87 -14.24
C LEU A 294 8.64 17.28 -14.19
N VAL A 295 7.30 17.36 -14.13
CA VAL A 295 6.55 18.62 -13.96
C VAL A 295 6.82 19.26 -12.59
N PHE A 296 6.82 18.41 -11.55
CA PHE A 296 7.01 18.83 -10.16
C PHE A 296 8.33 18.31 -9.63
N ALA A 297 9.44 18.89 -10.11
CA ALA A 297 10.77 18.60 -9.59
C ALA A 297 11.26 19.63 -8.55
N ARG A 298 12.22 19.21 -7.72
CA ARG A 298 12.89 20.03 -6.69
C ARG A 298 14.41 20.02 -6.88
N ASP A 299 15.05 21.07 -6.37
CA ASP A 299 16.50 21.29 -6.25
C ASP A 299 17.25 20.32 -5.31
N GLY A 300 16.54 19.42 -4.64
CA GLY A 300 17.13 18.35 -3.85
C GLY A 300 16.16 17.19 -3.74
N PHE A 301 16.60 16.01 -4.18
CA PHE A 301 15.81 14.80 -4.08
C PHE A 301 16.62 13.57 -3.63
N LYS A 302 15.90 12.55 -3.13
CA LYS A 302 16.42 11.26 -2.67
C LYS A 302 16.36 10.14 -3.74
N LEU A 303 16.13 10.43 -5.03
CA LEU A 303 16.29 9.42 -6.12
C LEU A 303 17.76 8.99 -6.16
N TYR A 304 18.63 10.01 -6.23
CA TYR A 304 20.07 9.89 -6.14
C TYR A 304 20.52 10.91 -5.10
N ARG A 305 21.19 10.45 -4.04
CA ARG A 305 21.64 11.34 -2.97
C ARG A 305 22.57 12.41 -3.56
N GLY A 306 22.14 13.67 -3.50
CA GLY A 306 23.00 14.82 -3.77
C GLY A 306 22.77 15.56 -5.10
N GLU A 307 21.75 15.19 -5.88
CA GLU A 307 21.44 15.83 -7.17
C GLU A 307 20.07 16.52 -7.18
N ALA A 308 19.96 17.62 -7.95
CA ALA A 308 18.72 18.35 -8.18
C ALA A 308 17.93 17.74 -9.35
N GLY A 309 16.61 17.99 -9.41
CA GLY A 309 15.76 17.61 -10.53
C GLY A 309 14.90 16.35 -10.32
N GLY A 310 15.00 15.71 -9.15
CA GLY A 310 14.04 14.68 -8.73
C GLY A 310 12.69 15.27 -8.29
N PRO A 311 11.65 14.43 -8.09
CA PRO A 311 10.30 14.90 -7.77
C PRO A 311 10.24 15.68 -6.46
N GLN A 312 9.18 16.46 -6.28
CA GLN A 312 8.93 17.14 -5.00
C GLN A 312 8.78 16.11 -3.85
N ASP A 313 9.21 16.52 -2.66
CA ASP A 313 9.24 15.65 -1.47
C ASP A 313 7.80 15.25 -1.08
N PRO A 314 7.43 13.96 -1.20
CA PRO A 314 6.07 13.52 -0.93
C PRO A 314 5.63 13.72 0.52
N GLU A 315 6.56 13.90 1.47
CA GLU A 315 6.24 14.15 2.88
C GLU A 315 6.03 15.63 3.21
N LYS A 316 6.46 16.53 2.32
CA LYS A 316 6.32 17.99 2.45
C LYS A 316 5.22 18.57 1.57
N VAL A 317 4.57 17.71 0.78
CA VAL A 317 3.36 17.93 0.00
C VAL A 317 2.19 17.31 0.76
#